data_AF-A0A1I7URT1-F1
#
_entry.id   AF-A0A1I7URT1-F1
#
_cell.length_a   1.000
_cell.length_b   1.000
_cell.length_c   1.000
_cell.angle_alpha   90.00
_cell.angle_beta   90.00
_cell.angle_gamma   90.00
#
_symmetry.space_group_name_H-M   'P 1'
#
loop_
_entity.id
_entity.type
_entity.pdbx_description
1 polymer ?
#
loop_
_entity_poly.entity_id
_entity_poly.type
_entity_poly.pdbx_seq_one_letter_code
_entity_poly.pdbx_strand_id
1 'polypeptide(L)'
;MPFYPPDDASISSETSEMFERDVNTLNRCFDDIERFVARIQSAALAQREIEQQNHRYRTANRRDKKNQQPPDPNGILFMRAQLPIESEFVDILKKFKLSFNLLAKLKNHIHEPNAPELLHFLFTPLSVILEACHWGLGRNIAPTVASPLLSLEARELMQNCLTSRESDVWMSLGEAWRTPP
;
A
#
# COMPACT_ATOMS: atom_id res chain seq x y z
N MET A 1 36.70 34.41 -23.62
CA MET A 1 35.25 34.41 -23.32
C MET A 1 35.10 34.41 -21.80
N PRO A 2 34.29 35.30 -21.22
CA PRO A 2 33.98 35.21 -19.79
C PRO A 2 33.03 34.02 -19.57
N PHE A 3 33.40 33.13 -18.64
CA PHE A 3 32.50 32.12 -18.09
C PHE A 3 31.46 32.87 -17.24
N TYR A 4 30.24 33.00 -17.76
CA TYR A 4 29.12 33.39 -16.91
C TYR A 4 28.73 32.18 -16.05
N PRO A 5 28.69 32.31 -14.71
CA PRO A 5 28.06 31.30 -13.88
C PRO A 5 26.57 31.21 -14.26
N PRO A 6 25.95 30.02 -14.18
CA PRO A 6 24.52 29.89 -14.42
C PRO A 6 23.74 30.79 -13.44
N ASP A 7 22.71 31.49 -13.96
CA ASP A 7 21.86 32.38 -13.15
C ASP A 7 21.16 31.59 -12.03
N ASP A 8 21.27 32.06 -10.79
CA ASP A 8 20.69 31.46 -9.58
C ASP A 8 19.17 31.20 -9.72
N ALA A 9 18.47 32.07 -10.46
CA ALA A 9 17.05 31.93 -10.78
C ALA A 9 16.73 30.67 -11.62
N SER A 10 17.64 30.23 -12.50
CA SER A 10 17.44 29.04 -13.33
C SER A 10 17.56 27.74 -12.52
N ILE A 11 18.50 27.71 -11.56
CA ILE A 11 18.70 26.58 -10.63
C ILE A 11 17.52 26.48 -9.65
N SER A 12 17.04 27.61 -9.15
CA SER A 12 15.85 27.65 -8.28
C SER A 12 14.58 27.19 -9.00
N SER A 13 14.43 27.46 -10.30
CA SER A 13 13.29 26.99 -11.09
C SER A 13 13.33 25.47 -11.31
N GLU A 14 14.50 24.94 -11.68
CA GLU A 14 14.69 23.50 -11.95
C GLU A 14 14.50 22.64 -10.69
N THR A 15 14.94 23.14 -9.53
CA THR A 15 14.71 22.47 -8.24
C THR A 15 13.24 22.47 -7.83
N SER A 16 12.51 23.56 -8.07
CA SER A 16 11.06 23.64 -7.82
C SER A 16 10.27 22.62 -8.67
N GLU A 17 10.58 22.55 -9.97
CA GLU A 17 9.96 21.57 -10.88
C GLU A 17 10.23 20.12 -10.45
N MET A 18 11.43 19.85 -9.92
CA MET A 18 11.77 18.52 -9.40
C MET A 18 10.93 18.17 -8.16
N PHE A 19 10.75 19.09 -7.22
CA PHE A 19 9.90 18.85 -6.05
C PHE A 19 8.43 18.68 -6.41
N GLU A 20 7.92 19.47 -7.36
CA GLU A 20 6.54 19.30 -7.87
C GLU A 20 6.34 17.91 -8.47
N ARG A 21 7.32 17.42 -9.24
CA ARG A 21 7.27 16.07 -9.82
C ARG A 21 7.27 14.97 -8.74
N ASP A 22 8.06 15.15 -7.69
CA ASP A 22 8.11 14.21 -6.57
C ASP A 22 6.78 14.19 -5.79
N VAL A 23 6.19 15.36 -5.53
CA VAL A 23 4.86 15.49 -4.89
C VAL A 23 3.79 14.80 -5.75
N ASN A 24 3.79 15.04 -7.05
CA ASN A 24 2.87 14.37 -7.98
C ASN A 24 3.03 12.85 -7.98
N THR A 25 4.27 12.37 -7.87
CA THR A 25 4.57 10.93 -7.80
C THR A 25 4.10 10.33 -6.47
N LEU A 26 4.30 11.04 -5.36
CA LEU A 26 3.85 10.65 -4.03
C LEU A 26 2.32 10.52 -3.99
N ASN A 27 1.60 11.53 -4.49
CA ASN A 27 0.14 11.51 -4.55
C ASN A 27 -0.39 10.36 -5.41
N ARG A 28 0.24 10.07 -6.56
CA ARG A 28 -0.11 8.89 -7.37
C ARG A 28 0.06 7.59 -6.58
N CYS A 29 1.10 7.48 -5.77
CA CYS A 29 1.31 6.30 -4.92
C CYS A 29 0.19 6.18 -3.88
N PHE A 30 -0.26 7.28 -3.28
CA PHE A 30 -1.38 7.27 -2.34
C PHE A 30 -2.68 6.83 -3.00
N ASP A 31 -3.02 7.38 -4.17
CA ASP A 31 -4.20 6.96 -4.93
C ASP A 31 -4.19 5.46 -5.22
N ASP A 32 -3.04 4.92 -5.64
CA ASP A 32 -2.90 3.51 -5.96
C ASP A 32 -3.03 2.63 -4.71
N ILE A 33 -2.44 3.04 -3.58
CA ILE A 33 -2.57 2.37 -2.27
C ILE A 33 -4.03 2.35 -1.83
N GLU A 34 -4.71 3.49 -1.86
CA GLU A 34 -6.11 3.60 -1.45
C GLU A 34 -7.01 2.70 -2.31
N ARG A 35 -6.86 2.75 -3.64
CA ARG A 35 -7.59 1.87 -4.57
C ARG A 35 -7.32 0.39 -4.30
N PHE A 36 -6.09 0.04 -3.97
CA PHE A 36 -5.72 -1.34 -3.66
C PHE A 36 -6.37 -1.83 -2.36
N VAL A 37 -6.36 -0.99 -1.31
CA VAL A 37 -7.06 -1.28 -0.05
C VAL A 37 -8.56 -1.43 -0.27
N ALA A 38 -9.19 -0.54 -1.03
CA ALA A 38 -10.61 -0.63 -1.36
C ALA A 38 -10.95 -1.94 -2.07
N ARG A 39 -10.09 -2.41 -2.99
CA ARG A 39 -10.25 -3.72 -3.66
C ARG A 39 -10.16 -4.88 -2.66
N ILE A 40 -9.18 -4.89 -1.76
CA ILE A 40 -9.03 -5.92 -0.72
C ILE A 40 -10.29 -5.97 0.16
N GLN A 41 -10.75 -4.82 0.64
CA GLN A 41 -11.93 -4.73 1.50
C GLN A 41 -13.19 -5.19 0.76
N SER A 42 -13.35 -4.81 -0.50
CA SER A 42 -14.46 -5.27 -1.34
C SER A 42 -14.45 -6.80 -1.50
N ALA A 43 -13.27 -7.39 -1.72
CA ALA A 43 -13.11 -8.85 -1.82
C ALA A 43 -13.45 -9.56 -0.50
N ALA A 44 -12.95 -9.06 0.62
CA ALA A 44 -13.25 -9.62 1.93
C ALA A 44 -14.75 -9.59 2.26
N LEU A 45 -15.44 -8.48 1.95
CA LEU A 45 -16.89 -8.37 2.13
C LEU A 45 -17.65 -9.35 1.22
N ALA A 46 -17.28 -9.43 -0.06
CA ALA A 46 -17.93 -10.33 -1.02
C ALA A 46 -17.76 -11.80 -0.63
N GLN A 47 -16.59 -12.19 -0.13
CA GLN A 47 -16.38 -13.56 0.35
C GLN A 47 -17.22 -13.91 1.57
N ARG A 48 -17.29 -13.00 2.55
CA ARG A 48 -18.14 -13.19 3.73
C ARG A 48 -19.62 -13.35 3.34
N GLU A 49 -20.06 -12.68 2.29
CA GLU A 49 -21.42 -12.81 1.76
C GLU A 49 -21.63 -14.17 1.05
N ILE A 50 -20.67 -14.62 0.25
CA ILE A 50 -20.68 -15.95 -0.39
C ILE A 50 -20.76 -17.07 0.65
N GLU A 51 -19.98 -16.97 1.73
CA GLU A 51 -19.99 -17.94 2.83
C GLU A 51 -21.37 -18.02 3.50
N GLN A 52 -22.00 -16.87 3.74
CA GLN A 52 -23.35 -16.80 4.28
C GLN A 52 -24.39 -17.39 3.32
N GLN A 53 -24.29 -17.10 2.02
CA GLN A 53 -25.19 -17.66 1.01
C GLN A 53 -25.05 -19.18 0.93
N ASN A 54 -23.82 -19.70 0.94
CA ASN A 54 -23.53 -21.13 0.99
C ASN A 54 -24.08 -21.80 2.26
N HIS A 55 -23.94 -21.14 3.42
CA HIS A 55 -24.50 -21.65 4.67
C HIS A 55 -26.04 -21.72 4.63
N ARG A 56 -26.70 -20.67 4.12
CA ARG A 56 -28.16 -20.61 3.94
C ARG A 56 -28.66 -21.69 2.97
N TYR A 57 -27.97 -21.86 1.84
CA TYR A 57 -28.28 -22.91 0.87
C TYR A 57 -28.18 -24.32 1.49
N ARG A 58 -27.08 -24.62 2.19
CA ARG A 58 -26.87 -25.92 2.86
C ARG A 58 -27.93 -26.21 3.94
N THR A 59 -28.31 -25.21 4.73
CA THR A 59 -29.33 -25.36 5.78
C THR A 59 -30.74 -25.51 5.21
N ALA A 60 -31.07 -24.83 4.11
CA ALA A 60 -32.34 -25.00 3.41
C ALA A 60 -32.48 -26.39 2.77
N ASN A 61 -31.40 -26.90 2.16
CA ASN A 61 -31.40 -28.21 1.51
C ASN A 61 -31.56 -29.37 2.52
N ARG A 62 -31.04 -29.21 3.75
CA ARG A 62 -31.25 -30.17 4.87
C ARG A 62 -32.69 -30.20 5.39
N ARG A 63 -33.49 -29.15 5.15
CA ARG A 63 -34.88 -29.03 5.60
C ARG A 63 -35.89 -29.39 4.50
N ASP A 64 -35.45 -30.07 3.43
CA ASP A 64 -36.23 -30.42 2.23
C ASP A 64 -36.97 -29.22 1.57
N LYS A 65 -36.55 -27.98 1.85
CA LYS A 65 -37.01 -26.78 1.15
C LYS A 65 -36.23 -26.64 -0.17
N LYS A 66 -36.47 -27.57 -1.11
CA LYS A 66 -35.77 -27.75 -2.39
C LYS A 66 -35.87 -26.60 -3.41
N ASN A 67 -36.42 -25.43 -3.05
CA ASN A 67 -36.68 -24.34 -3.99
C ASN A 67 -35.59 -23.25 -4.02
N GLN A 68 -34.47 -23.43 -3.32
CA GLN A 68 -33.33 -22.51 -3.39
C GLN A 68 -32.37 -22.95 -4.49
N GLN A 69 -32.07 -22.05 -5.42
CA GLN A 69 -31.05 -22.26 -6.45
C GLN A 69 -29.64 -22.21 -5.82
N PRO A 70 -28.70 -23.02 -6.34
CA PRO A 70 -27.30 -22.91 -5.92
C PRO A 70 -26.72 -21.54 -6.30
N PRO A 71 -25.80 -20.99 -5.49
CA PRO A 71 -25.13 -19.73 -5.83
C PRO A 71 -24.34 -19.86 -7.14
N ASP A 72 -24.46 -18.85 -8.01
CA ASP A 72 -23.78 -18.81 -9.31
C ASP A 72 -22.29 -18.46 -9.12
N PRO A 73 -21.36 -19.40 -9.41
CA PRO A 73 -19.93 -19.17 -9.26
C PRO A 73 -19.34 -18.16 -10.26
N ASN A 74 -20.08 -17.79 -11.32
CA ASN A 74 -19.67 -16.75 -12.28
C ASN A 74 -20.37 -15.40 -12.04
N GLY A 75 -21.17 -15.29 -10.97
CA GLY A 75 -21.87 -14.06 -10.64
C GLY A 75 -20.92 -12.93 -10.24
N ILE A 76 -21.40 -11.69 -10.37
CA ILE A 76 -20.65 -10.46 -10.03
C ILE A 76 -20.07 -10.52 -8.61
N LEU A 77 -20.76 -11.19 -7.68
CA LEU A 77 -20.30 -11.38 -6.30
C LEU A 77 -19.03 -12.23 -6.21
N PHE A 78 -18.93 -13.33 -6.94
CA PHE A 78 -17.74 -14.18 -6.99
C PHE A 78 -16.56 -13.48 -7.70
N MET A 79 -16.85 -12.65 -8.70
CA MET A 79 -15.81 -11.82 -9.34
C MET A 79 -15.26 -10.78 -8.36
N ARG A 80 -16.10 -10.15 -7.54
CA ARG A 80 -15.68 -9.20 -6.50
C ARG A 80 -14.90 -9.86 -5.37
N ALA A 81 -15.20 -11.13 -5.06
CA ALA A 81 -14.53 -11.91 -4.03
C ALA A 81 -13.08 -12.29 -4.37
N GLN A 82 -12.60 -12.01 -5.60
CA GLN A 82 -11.23 -12.29 -5.99
C GLN A 82 -10.27 -11.27 -5.36
N LEU A 83 -9.27 -11.79 -4.66
CA LEU A 83 -8.16 -11.01 -4.18
C LEU A 83 -7.22 -10.59 -5.32
N PRO A 84 -6.45 -9.50 -5.15
CA PRO A 84 -5.34 -9.20 -6.05
C PRO A 84 -4.34 -10.36 -6.13
N ILE A 85 -3.66 -10.48 -7.27
CA ILE A 85 -2.60 -11.50 -7.43
C ILE A 85 -1.31 -11.05 -6.76
N GLU A 86 -0.41 -11.99 -6.48
CA GLU A 86 0.85 -11.73 -5.77
C GLU A 86 1.69 -10.60 -6.39
N SER A 87 1.78 -10.51 -7.72
CA SER A 87 2.53 -9.44 -8.37
C SER A 87 1.96 -8.05 -8.08
N GLU A 88 0.63 -7.92 -7.95
CA GLU A 88 0.00 -6.65 -7.58
C GLU A 88 0.31 -6.27 -6.13
N PHE A 89 0.37 -7.25 -5.22
CA PHE A 89 0.82 -7.00 -3.85
C PHE A 89 2.30 -6.60 -3.79
N VAL A 90 3.15 -7.25 -4.59
CA VAL A 90 4.56 -6.83 -4.70
C VAL A 90 4.63 -5.38 -5.17
N ASP A 91 3.91 -5.02 -6.22
CA ASP A 91 3.95 -3.66 -6.78
C ASP A 91 3.40 -2.60 -5.82
N ILE A 92 2.34 -2.90 -5.05
CA ILE A 92 1.86 -1.96 -4.03
C ILE A 92 2.87 -1.78 -2.90
N LEU A 93 3.55 -2.84 -2.49
CA LEU A 93 4.63 -2.77 -1.48
C LEU A 93 5.82 -1.95 -1.98
N LYS A 94 6.16 -2.02 -3.28
CA LYS A 94 7.15 -1.12 -3.88
C LYS A 94 6.72 0.35 -3.78
N LYS A 95 5.43 0.63 -3.97
CA LYS A 95 4.87 2.00 -3.84
C LYS A 95 4.97 2.51 -2.41
N PHE A 96 4.78 1.69 -1.38
CA PHE A 96 5.05 2.10 0.01
C PHE A 96 6.51 2.54 0.21
N LYS A 97 7.47 1.74 -0.26
CA LYS A 97 8.89 2.11 -0.15
C LYS A 97 9.21 3.40 -0.89
N LEU A 98 8.67 3.56 -2.09
CA LEU A 98 8.83 4.79 -2.85
C LEU A 98 8.22 5.98 -2.10
N SER A 99 7.02 5.84 -1.53
CA SER A 99 6.38 6.87 -0.72
C SER A 99 7.23 7.25 0.49
N PHE A 100 7.81 6.29 1.22
CA PHE A 100 8.69 6.60 2.35
C PHE A 100 9.93 7.39 1.93
N ASN A 101 10.56 7.02 0.81
CA ASN A 101 11.69 7.76 0.24
C ASN A 101 11.29 9.19 -0.15
N LEU A 102 10.15 9.35 -0.82
CA LEU A 102 9.65 10.66 -1.25
C LEU A 102 9.25 11.53 -0.05
N LEU A 103 8.63 10.96 0.99
CA LEU A 103 8.30 11.69 2.21
C LEU A 103 9.55 12.24 2.90
N ALA A 104 10.63 11.46 2.97
CA ALA A 104 11.89 11.93 3.54
C ALA A 104 12.54 13.03 2.70
N LYS A 105 12.52 12.89 1.37
CA LYS A 105 13.03 13.90 0.43
C LYS A 105 12.23 15.21 0.51
N LEU A 106 10.91 15.11 0.65
CA LEU A 106 9.99 16.25 0.63
C LEU A 106 9.70 16.84 2.00
N LYS A 107 10.25 16.30 3.10
CA LYS A 107 9.83 16.64 4.48
C LYS A 107 9.85 18.14 4.84
N ASN A 108 10.67 18.94 4.15
CA ASN A 108 10.76 20.39 4.35
C ASN A 108 9.92 21.21 3.36
N HIS A 109 9.21 20.54 2.45
CA HIS A 109 8.41 21.13 1.36
C HIS A 109 6.92 20.78 1.48
N ILE A 110 6.54 19.84 2.35
CA ILE A 110 5.14 19.46 2.63
C ILE A 110 4.78 19.75 4.09
N HIS A 111 3.67 20.45 4.31
CA HIS A 111 3.31 20.95 5.65
C HIS A 111 1.89 20.59 6.11
N GLU A 112 0.96 20.28 5.21
CA GLU A 112 -0.44 20.04 5.55
C GLU A 112 -1.06 18.92 4.70
N PRO A 113 -1.08 17.66 5.19
CA PRO A 113 -0.33 17.13 6.34
C PRO A 113 1.19 17.09 6.11
N ASN A 114 1.97 17.13 7.18
CA ASN A 114 3.44 17.04 7.10
C ASN A 114 3.94 15.59 6.88
N ALA A 115 5.24 15.42 6.64
CA ALA A 115 5.82 14.10 6.36
C ALA A 115 5.61 13.05 7.47
N PRO A 116 5.85 13.35 8.77
CA PRO A 116 5.49 12.44 9.86
C PRO A 116 4.01 12.03 9.87
N GLU A 117 3.08 12.97 9.70
CA GLU A 117 1.64 12.65 9.67
C GLU A 117 1.28 11.70 8.52
N LEU A 118 1.78 11.98 7.31
CA LEU A 118 1.60 11.10 6.16
C LEU A 118 2.25 9.73 6.35
N LEU A 119 3.40 9.68 7.02
CA LEU A 119 4.05 8.42 7.37
C LEU A 119 3.12 7.56 8.24
N HIS A 120 2.55 8.13 9.30
CA HIS A 120 1.58 7.43 10.15
C HIS A 120 0.34 6.98 9.37
N PHE A 121 -0.18 7.83 8.47
CA PHE A 121 -1.32 7.48 7.63
C PHE A 121 -1.02 6.32 6.69
N LEU A 122 0.23 6.09 6.28
CA LEU A 122 0.64 4.95 5.47
C LEU A 122 0.72 3.63 6.26
N PHE A 123 0.95 3.66 7.57
CA PHE A 123 1.05 2.42 8.35
C PHE A 123 -0.29 1.69 8.52
N THR A 124 -1.40 2.44 8.48
CA THR A 124 -2.75 1.86 8.51
C THR A 124 -3.06 1.02 7.26
N PRO A 125 -2.98 1.53 6.01
CA PRO A 125 -3.19 0.73 4.81
C PRO A 125 -2.11 -0.35 4.64
N LEU A 126 -0.86 -0.10 5.06
CA LEU A 126 0.19 -1.12 5.05
C LEU A 126 -0.21 -2.35 5.88
N SER A 127 -0.74 -2.13 7.09
CA SER A 127 -1.19 -3.22 7.97
C SER A 127 -2.32 -4.04 7.33
N VAL A 128 -3.31 -3.36 6.72
CA VAL A 128 -4.40 -4.03 5.99
C VAL A 128 -3.88 -4.89 4.85
N ILE A 129 -2.91 -4.39 4.09
CA ILE A 129 -2.32 -5.11 2.95
C ILE A 129 -1.52 -6.33 3.42
N LEU A 130 -0.77 -6.22 4.51
CA LEU A 130 -0.03 -7.36 5.08
C LEU A 130 -0.97 -8.44 5.62
N GLU A 131 -2.06 -8.06 6.27
CA GLU A 131 -3.09 -9.00 6.70
C GLU A 131 -3.72 -9.73 5.51
N ALA A 132 -4.03 -9.00 4.44
CA ALA A 132 -4.54 -9.58 3.20
C ALA A 132 -3.51 -10.49 2.50
N CYS A 133 -2.21 -10.22 2.59
CA CYS A 133 -1.17 -11.13 2.10
C CYS A 133 -1.21 -12.47 2.86
N HIS A 134 -1.31 -12.42 4.19
CA HIS A 134 -1.37 -13.64 5.01
C HIS A 134 -2.63 -14.45 4.71
N TRP A 135 -3.78 -13.78 4.65
CA TRP A 135 -5.06 -14.43 4.39
C TRP A 135 -5.18 -14.94 2.94
N GLY A 136 -4.69 -14.17 1.97
CA GLY A 136 -4.83 -14.43 0.54
C GLY A 136 -3.76 -15.35 -0.08
N LEU A 137 -2.51 -15.17 0.32
CA LEU A 137 -1.34 -15.88 -0.24
C LEU A 137 -0.77 -16.93 0.72
N GLY A 138 -1.22 -16.94 1.98
CA GLY A 138 -0.74 -17.86 3.01
C GLY A 138 0.69 -17.61 3.48
N ARG A 139 1.32 -16.49 3.10
CA ARG A 139 2.72 -16.16 3.43
C ARG A 139 2.99 -14.66 3.45
N ASN A 140 4.07 -14.28 4.12
CA ASN A 140 4.58 -12.91 4.09
C ASN A 140 5.49 -12.71 2.88
N ILE A 141 5.08 -11.85 1.95
CA ILE A 141 5.84 -11.52 0.74
C ILE A 141 6.68 -10.25 0.88
N ALA A 142 6.48 -9.45 1.93
CA ALA A 142 7.23 -8.21 2.13
C ALA A 142 8.76 -8.39 2.11
N PRO A 143 9.34 -9.46 2.69
CA PRO A 143 10.79 -9.69 2.64
C PRO A 143 11.34 -9.89 1.22
N THR A 144 10.51 -10.27 0.25
CA THR A 144 10.93 -10.50 -1.14
C THR A 144 10.98 -9.21 -1.97
N VAL A 145 10.36 -8.13 -1.49
CA VAL A 145 10.27 -6.85 -2.20
C VAL A 145 11.53 -6.05 -1.95
N ALA A 146 12.59 -6.32 -2.72
CA ALA A 146 13.88 -5.62 -2.55
C ALA A 146 13.83 -4.16 -3.03
N SER A 147 13.25 -3.91 -4.20
CA SER A 147 13.24 -2.59 -4.85
C SER A 147 11.97 -1.78 -4.55
N PRO A 148 12.03 -0.43 -4.49
CA PRO A 148 13.26 0.35 -4.32
C PRO A 148 13.89 0.09 -2.94
N LEU A 149 15.18 0.38 -2.77
CA LEU A 149 15.79 0.37 -1.42
C LEU A 149 15.31 1.60 -0.64
N LEU A 150 15.19 1.48 0.68
CA LEU A 150 14.86 2.64 1.52
C LEU A 150 16.11 3.50 1.69
N SER A 151 16.00 4.77 1.33
CA SER A 151 17.02 5.80 1.57
C SER A 151 17.37 5.91 3.05
N LEU A 152 18.58 6.41 3.35
CA LEU A 152 19.01 6.62 4.73
C LEU A 152 18.06 7.58 5.45
N GLU A 153 17.67 8.65 4.77
CA GLU A 153 16.79 9.70 5.28
C GLU A 153 15.38 9.17 5.58
N ALA A 154 14.85 8.25 4.76
CA ALA A 154 13.57 7.59 5.03
C ALA A 154 13.62 6.71 6.27
N ARG A 155 14.73 5.99 6.47
CA ARG A 155 14.92 5.17 7.66
C ARG A 155 15.05 6.02 8.91
N GLU A 156 15.80 7.12 8.85
CA GLU A 156 15.91 8.07 9.94
C GLU A 156 14.55 8.68 10.28
N LEU A 157 13.78 9.10 9.26
CA LEU A 157 12.42 9.61 9.47
C LEU A 157 11.55 8.56 10.19
N MET A 158 11.58 7.31 9.73
CA MET A 158 10.83 6.22 10.37
C MET A 158 11.29 5.95 11.80
N GLN A 159 12.60 5.89 12.06
CA GLN A 159 13.15 5.67 13.41
C GLN A 159 12.73 6.77 14.39
N ASN A 160 12.62 8.01 13.91
CA ASN A 160 12.30 9.16 14.76
C ASN A 160 10.80 9.36 14.96
N CYS A 161 9.95 8.94 14.02
CA CYS A 161 8.52 9.26 14.03
C CYS A 161 7.63 8.08 14.38
N LEU A 162 7.99 6.84 14.06
CA LEU A 162 7.09 5.70 14.26
C LEU A 162 6.80 5.44 15.74
N THR A 163 5.54 5.15 16.03
CA THR A 163 5.13 4.59 17.32
C THR A 163 5.69 3.19 17.51
N SER A 164 5.70 2.66 18.74
CA SER A 164 6.19 1.30 19.01
C SER A 164 5.50 0.24 18.15
N ARG A 165 4.17 0.36 17.98
CA ARG A 165 3.39 -0.57 17.15
C ARG A 165 3.81 -0.52 15.68
N GLU A 166 4.01 0.67 15.15
CA GLU A 166 4.42 0.84 13.75
C GLU A 166 5.86 0.39 13.53
N SER A 167 6.73 0.60 14.52
CA SER A 167 8.09 0.07 14.51
C SER A 167 8.08 -1.46 14.47
N ASP A 168 7.22 -2.12 15.26
CA ASP A 168 7.04 -3.58 15.21
C ASP A 168 6.58 -4.05 13.81
N VAL A 169 5.63 -3.33 13.20
CA VAL A 169 5.21 -3.59 11.82
C VAL A 169 6.40 -3.47 10.87
N TRP A 170 7.16 -2.37 10.93
CA TRP A 170 8.33 -2.17 10.08
C TRP A 170 9.38 -3.28 10.24
N MET A 171 9.66 -3.71 11.47
CA MET A 171 10.60 -4.80 11.75
C MET A 171 10.11 -6.14 11.18
N SER A 172 8.79 -6.38 11.19
CA SER A 172 8.18 -7.60 10.65
C SER A 172 8.24 -7.71 9.12
N LEU A 173 8.48 -6.61 8.39
CA LEU A 173 8.58 -6.60 6.93
C LEU A 173 9.83 -7.33 6.39
N GLY A 174 10.81 -7.60 7.25
CA GLY A 174 12.02 -8.36 6.92
C GLY A 174 13.21 -7.51 6.49
N GLU A 175 14.26 -8.19 6.03
CA GLU A 175 15.56 -7.59 5.75
C GLU A 175 15.51 -6.56 4.60
N ALA A 176 14.77 -6.86 3.53
CA ALA A 176 14.64 -5.96 2.37
C ALA A 176 14.15 -4.54 2.72
N TRP A 177 13.50 -4.35 3.88
CA TRP A 177 13.00 -3.06 4.37
C TRP A 177 13.93 -2.38 5.38
N ARG A 178 15.09 -3.00 5.64
CA ARG A 178 16.07 -2.58 6.64
C ARG A 178 17.52 -2.67 6.12
N THR A 179 17.72 -3.06 4.87
CA THR A 179 19.03 -2.95 4.20
C THR A 179 19.19 -1.53 3.66
N PRO A 180 20.29 -0.84 3.99
CA PRO A 180 20.61 0.46 3.41
C PRO A 180 20.96 0.31 1.91
N PRO A 181 20.83 1.39 1.12
CA PRO A 181 21.22 1.40 -0.29
C PRO A 181 22.74 1.31 -0.49
#